data_AF-A0A345F9W7-F1
#
_entry.id   AF-A0A345F9W7-F1
#
_cell.length_a   1.000
_cell.length_b   1.000
_cell.length_c   1.000
_cell.angle_alpha   90.00
_cell.angle_beta   90.00
_cell.angle_gamma   90.00
#
_symmetry.space_group_name_H-M   'P 1'
#
loop_
_entity.id
_entity.type
_entity.pdbx_description
1 polymer ?
#
loop_
_entity_poly.entity_id
_entity_poly.type
_entity_poly.pdbx_seq_one_letter_code
_entity_poly.pdbx_strand_id
1 'polypeptide(L)'
;ILLLDQKVSTVQPLVPVLEAVAHTGKPLLLIADDVNGKPLTALILNNLKGSIKVLPVKAPGFGDRKKEMLEDIAILTNGKVITE
;
A
#
# COMPACT_ATOMS: atom_id res chain seq x y z
N ILE A 1 0.42 -1.43 8.22
CA ILE A 1 -0.12 -1.97 6.94
C ILE A 1 -0.95 -0.84 6.33
N LEU A 2 -0.77 -0.55 5.05
CA LEU A 2 -1.56 0.46 4.33
C LEU A 2 -2.53 -0.25 3.38
N LEU A 3 -3.82 0.08 3.49
CA LEU A 3 -4.91 -0.53 2.75
C LEU A 3 -5.58 0.53 1.87
N LEU A 4 -5.58 0.34 0.56
CA LEU A 4 -6.17 1.26 -0.41
C LEU A 4 -7.21 0.53 -1.26
N ASP A 5 -8.42 1.06 -1.34
CA ASP A 5 -9.45 0.55 -2.27
C ASP A 5 -9.37 1.25 -3.64
N GLN A 6 -8.15 1.40 -4.16
CA GLN A 6 -7.91 2.04 -5.45
C GLN A 6 -6.59 1.61 -6.07
N LYS A 7 -6.46 1.88 -7.38
CA LYS A 7 -5.22 1.66 -8.11
C LYS A 7 -4.19 2.75 -7.79
N VAL A 8 -2.97 2.34 -7.46
CA VAL A 8 -1.83 3.23 -7.30
C VAL A 8 -1.25 3.55 -8.67
N SER A 9 -1.64 4.71 -9.23
CA SER A 9 -1.15 5.18 -10.53
C SER A 9 0.06 6.12 -10.43
N THR A 10 0.24 6.77 -9.27
CA THR A 10 1.39 7.65 -8.98
C THR A 10 1.84 7.46 -7.52
N VAL A 11 3.06 7.90 -7.20
CA VAL A 11 3.60 7.80 -5.82
C VAL A 11 3.27 9.03 -5.00
N GLN A 12 2.96 10.17 -5.64
CA GLN A 12 2.68 11.45 -4.98
C GLN A 12 1.71 11.34 -3.79
N PRO A 13 0.55 10.65 -3.90
CA PRO A 13 -0.37 10.49 -2.77
C PRO A 13 0.20 9.67 -1.60
N LEU A 14 1.19 8.81 -1.89
CA LEU A 14 1.82 7.94 -0.89
C LEU A 14 2.99 8.61 -0.17
N VAL A 15 3.55 9.72 -0.71
CA VAL A 15 4.74 10.38 -0.16
C VAL A 15 4.61 10.67 1.34
N PRO A 16 3.51 11.26 1.85
CA PRO A 16 3.40 11.56 3.28
C PRO A 16 3.47 10.30 4.16
N VAL A 17 2.85 9.20 3.72
CA VAL A 17 2.86 7.93 4.45
C VAL A 17 4.23 7.27 4.36
N LEU A 18 4.87 7.32 3.19
CA LEU A 18 6.20 6.76 2.98
C LEU A 18 7.26 7.49 3.83
N GLU A 19 7.19 8.82 3.93
CA GLU A 19 8.03 9.60 4.82
C GLU A 19 7.78 9.25 6.28
N ALA A 20 6.52 9.20 6.72
CA ALA A 20 6.19 8.81 8.10
C ALA A 20 6.74 7.41 8.45
N VAL A 21 6.59 6.43 7.55
CA VAL A 21 7.13 5.08 7.72
C VAL A 21 8.66 5.09 7.75
N ALA A 22 9.32 5.84 6.88
CA ALA A 22 10.77 5.93 6.83
C ALA A 22 11.36 6.38 8.18
N HIS A 23 10.74 7.35 8.85
CA HIS A 23 11.14 7.81 10.18
C HIS A 23 11.02 6.72 11.26
N THR A 24 10.09 5.80 11.12
CA THR A 24 9.93 4.68 12.08
C THR A 24 10.91 3.53 11.84
N GLY A 25 11.50 3.45 10.64
CA GLY A 25 12.33 2.31 10.20
C GLY A 25 11.58 0.98 10.06
N LYS A 26 10.25 0.94 10.30
CA LYS A 26 9.43 -0.26 10.20
C LYS A 26 9.12 -0.59 8.73
N PRO A 27 8.99 -1.88 8.37
CA PRO A 27 8.56 -2.25 7.03
C PRO A 27 7.08 -1.91 6.81
N LEU A 28 6.74 -1.59 5.55
CA LEU A 28 5.39 -1.28 5.10
C LEU A 28 4.89 -2.34 4.12
N LEU A 29 3.80 -3.02 4.49
CA LEU A 29 2.96 -3.76 3.54
C LEU A 29 1.92 -2.79 2.97
N LEU A 30 1.91 -2.62 1.65
CA LEU A 30 0.95 -1.84 0.88
C LEU A 30 0.02 -2.80 0.13
N ILE A 31 -1.26 -2.79 0.45
CA ILE A 31 -2.30 -3.55 -0.24
C ILE A 31 -3.19 -2.57 -1.00
N ALA A 32 -3.29 -2.72 -2.31
CA ALA A 32 -4.08 -1.83 -3.16
C ALA A 32 -4.74 -2.61 -4.31
N ASP A 33 -5.76 -2.05 -4.98
CA ASP A 33 -6.40 -2.72 -6.12
C ASP A 33 -5.38 -3.18 -7.18
N ASP A 34 -4.52 -2.25 -7.58
CA ASP A 34 -3.40 -2.54 -8.46
C ASP A 34 -2.23 -1.58 -8.17
N VAL A 35 -1.01 -2.09 -8.31
CA VAL A 35 0.23 -1.31 -8.21
C VAL A 35 1.10 -1.72 -9.39
N ASN A 36 1.22 -0.86 -10.40
CA ASN A 36 1.90 -1.23 -11.65
C ASN A 36 2.68 -0.05 -12.26
N GLY A 37 3.51 -0.36 -13.26
CA GLY A 37 4.24 0.66 -14.02
C GLY A 37 5.16 1.54 -13.15
N LYS A 38 5.11 2.85 -13.39
CA LYS A 38 5.98 3.85 -12.76
C LYS A 38 5.99 3.82 -11.21
N PRO A 39 4.84 3.79 -10.50
CA PRO A 39 4.86 3.75 -9.04
C PRO A 39 5.46 2.45 -8.49
N LEU A 40 5.20 1.30 -9.11
CA LEU A 40 5.81 0.04 -8.69
C LEU A 40 7.35 0.11 -8.79
N THR A 41 7.87 0.58 -9.93
CA THR A 41 9.31 0.75 -10.14
C THR A 41 9.93 1.68 -9.09
N ALA A 42 9.27 2.78 -8.75
CA ALA A 42 9.74 3.71 -7.73
C ALA A 42 9.80 3.07 -6.34
N LEU A 43 8.80 2.27 -5.96
CA LEU A 43 8.78 1.55 -4.68
C LEU A 43 9.89 0.48 -4.62
N ILE A 44 10.12 -0.26 -5.72
CA ILE A 44 11.21 -1.23 -5.82
C ILE A 44 12.57 -0.55 -5.65
N LEU A 45 12.81 0.57 -6.35
CA LEU A 45 14.07 1.30 -6.25
C LEU A 45 14.33 1.82 -4.83
N ASN A 46 13.28 2.25 -4.11
CA ASN A 46 13.41 2.66 -2.70
C ASN A 46 13.74 1.49 -1.78
N ASN A 47 13.18 0.30 -2.04
CA ASN A 47 13.48 -0.91 -1.29
C ASN A 47 14.94 -1.36 -1.52
N LEU A 48 15.43 -1.33 -2.77
CA LEU A 48 16.82 -1.65 -3.11
C LEU A 48 17.84 -0.68 -2.49
N LYS A 49 17.50 0.60 -2.37
CA LYS A 49 18.34 1.60 -1.69
C LYS A 49 18.32 1.48 -0.17
N GLY A 50 17.43 0.65 0.39
CA GLY A 50 17.29 0.44 1.83
C GLY A 50 16.66 1.62 2.59
N SER A 51 16.24 2.68 1.89
CA SER A 51 15.62 3.87 2.50
C SER A 51 14.24 3.55 3.06
N ILE A 52 13.43 2.76 2.33
CA ILE A 52 12.08 2.37 2.74
C ILE A 52 11.84 0.91 2.37
N LYS A 53 11.62 0.07 3.38
CA LYS A 53 11.27 -1.35 3.20
C LYS A 53 9.78 -1.48 2.92
N VAL A 54 9.39 -1.40 1.66
CA VAL A 54 8.00 -1.48 1.22
C VAL A 54 7.74 -2.70 0.34
N LEU A 55 6.62 -3.40 0.60
CA LEU A 55 6.13 -4.50 -0.19
C LEU A 55 4.72 -4.17 -0.72
N PRO A 56 4.58 -3.80 -2.00
CA PRO A 56 3.28 -3.65 -2.64
C PRO A 56 2.71 -5.01 -3.06
N VAL A 57 1.43 -5.25 -2.76
CA VAL A 57 0.66 -6.42 -3.21
C VAL A 57 -0.72 -5.97 -3.68
N LYS A 58 -1.35 -6.75 -4.58
CA LYS A 58 -2.74 -6.52 -4.97
C LYS A 58 -3.68 -6.95 -3.86
N ALA A 59 -4.78 -6.23 -3.71
CA ALA A 59 -5.89 -6.61 -2.85
C ALA A 59 -6.47 -7.94 -3.32
N PRO A 60 -6.86 -8.84 -2.40
CA PRO A 60 -7.45 -10.12 -2.76
C PRO A 60 -8.89 -9.92 -3.27
N GLY A 61 -9.31 -10.79 -4.19
CA GLY A 61 -10.67 -10.74 -4.75
C GLY A 61 -10.87 -9.66 -5.81
N PHE A 62 -12.12 -9.49 -6.22
CA PHE A 62 -12.55 -8.57 -7.29
C PHE A 62 -13.93 -8.00 -6.95
N GLY A 63 -14.28 -6.83 -7.51
CA GLY A 63 -15.58 -6.18 -7.27
C GLY A 63 -15.85 -5.96 -5.78
N ASP A 64 -17.08 -6.20 -5.34
CA ASP A 64 -17.52 -6.00 -3.96
C ASP A 64 -16.78 -6.90 -2.96
N ARG A 65 -16.47 -8.14 -3.36
CA ARG A 65 -15.68 -9.07 -2.53
C ARG A 65 -14.32 -8.51 -2.14
N LYS A 66 -13.70 -7.71 -3.02
CA LYS A 66 -12.42 -7.06 -2.71
C LYS A 66 -12.55 -6.08 -1.54
N LYS A 67 -13.64 -5.31 -1.53
CA LYS A 67 -13.93 -4.32 -0.48
C LYS A 67 -14.18 -5.02 0.85
N GLU A 68 -15.00 -6.07 0.83
CA GLU A 68 -15.26 -6.91 2.00
C GLU A 68 -13.95 -7.50 2.55
N MET A 69 -13.11 -8.07 1.70
CA MET A 69 -11.83 -8.65 2.13
C MET A 69 -10.82 -7.59 2.62
N LEU A 70 -10.80 -6.40 2.03
CA LEU A 70 -9.97 -5.30 2.52
C LEU A 70 -10.43 -4.83 3.91
N GLU A 71 -11.74 -4.79 4.14
CA GLU A 71 -12.32 -4.45 5.44
C GLU A 71 -12.00 -5.52 6.49
N ASP A 72 -12.08 -6.81 6.13
CA ASP A 72 -11.67 -7.91 7.02
C ASP A 72 -10.20 -7.76 7.43
N ILE A 73 -9.31 -7.43 6.49
CA ILE A 73 -7.89 -7.17 6.78
C ILE A 73 -7.74 -5.92 7.66
N ALA A 74 -8.51 -4.86 7.42
CA ALA A 74 -8.49 -3.66 8.25
C ALA A 74 -8.88 -4.00 9.69
N ILE A 75 -9.97 -4.72 9.90
CA ILE A 75 -10.43 -5.16 11.23
C ILE A 75 -9.35 -6.02 11.91
N LEU A 76 -8.82 -7.03 11.22
CA LEU A 76 -7.80 -7.93 11.76
C LEU A 76 -6.52 -7.20 12.18
N THR A 77 -6.16 -6.14 11.45
CA THR A 77 -4.90 -5.41 11.66
C THR A 77 -5.07 -4.12 12.47
N ASN A 78 -6.30 -3.86 12.95
CA ASN A 78 -6.70 -2.59 13.55
C ASN A 78 -6.32 -1.38 12.67
N GLY A 79 -6.41 -1.57 11.36
CA GLY A 79 -6.18 -0.58 10.33
C GLY A 79 -7.49 0.04 9.86
N LYS A 80 -7.38 0.92 8.85
CA LYS A 80 -8.52 1.51 8.16
C LYS A 80 -8.27 1.43 6.66
N VAL A 81 -9.28 1.02 5.89
CA VAL A 81 -9.23 1.11 4.44
C VAL A 81 -9.33 2.58 4.04
N ILE A 82 -8.37 3.07 3.25
CA ILE A 82 -8.47 4.39 2.64
C ILE A 82 -9.21 4.23 1.32
N THR A 83 -10.44 4.74 1.32
CA THR A 83 -11.27 4.96 0.14
C THR A 83 -11.12 6.42 -0.27
N GLU A 84 -11.37 6.74 -1.54
CA GLU A 84 -11.79 8.11 -1.89
C GLU A 84 -13.16 8.44 -1.26
#